data_AF-A0A2Z6QGB3-F1
#
_entry.id   AF-A0A2Z6QGB3-F1
#
_cell.length_a   1.000
_cell.length_b   1.000
_cell.length_c   1.000
_cell.angle_alpha   90.00
_cell.angle_beta   90.00
_cell.angle_gamma   90.00
#
_symmetry.space_group_name_H-M   'P 1'
#
loop_
_entity.id
_entity.type
_entity.pdbx_description
1 polymer ?
#
loop_
_entity_poly.entity_id
_entity_poly.type
_entity_poly.pdbx_seq_one_letter_code
_entity_poly.pdbx_strand_id
1 'polypeptide(L)'
;MVSKKASELLNSSNDTVTINELKGRLTHLENNQLSEIHKSLSKSSNKETFDRPCIETLQKYVSSAKPKNTNKNTRLWVSRFESFVNDTQPNIDLMTLYDKKAIAMLLCEFIIVIQTKDKKEYKANSLYNGICAINRFYQEIFKDREPFNIHEDFEFRIVRDTLHTRMIELEEINNGEYNGADPLTDEEMVKIFEHPDISSNSPDGLLRRVFLWVGCCTARRGGSYHSIMASHFKKRDDGGYNIVTIHDKTHQGGYYHQTNSNQQPVHIIPPDEPGTYGACHDIRKYLSLRPNNAEENFFLRINKDIKGTILYDFFLYNIFNNKLINFNILFRKLV
;
A
#
# COMPACT_ATOMS: atom_id res chain seq x y z
N MET A 1 42.11 24.91 56.39
CA MET A 1 42.37 23.53 56.83
C MET A 1 41.04 22.78 56.72
N VAL A 2 40.65 22.26 55.55
CA VAL A 2 40.98 20.92 55.03
C VAL A 2 40.78 19.89 56.15
N SER A 3 39.77 19.02 56.13
CA SER A 3 39.69 17.90 55.20
C SER A 3 38.36 17.11 55.32
N LYS A 4 37.70 16.94 54.17
CA LYS A 4 37.04 15.72 53.63
C LYS A 4 35.86 15.12 54.42
N LYS A 5 34.62 15.07 53.90
CA LYS A 5 34.17 14.78 52.51
C LYS A 5 34.71 13.45 51.97
N ALA A 6 34.56 12.38 52.76
CA ALA A 6 34.98 11.03 52.38
C ALA A 6 33.90 9.94 52.55
N SER A 7 32.82 10.18 53.32
CA SER A 7 31.77 9.18 53.55
C SER A 7 30.68 9.15 52.48
N GLU A 8 30.46 10.24 51.73
CA GLU A 8 29.43 10.33 50.68
C GLU A 8 29.95 10.08 49.26
N LEU A 9 31.27 9.86 49.09
CA LEU A 9 31.90 9.56 47.80
C LEU A 9 32.23 8.07 47.61
N LEU A 10 31.92 7.21 48.57
CA LEU A 10 32.27 5.78 48.52
C LEU A 10 31.13 4.84 48.08
N ASN A 11 29.89 5.34 47.92
CA ASN A 11 28.75 4.49 47.52
C ASN A 11 28.16 4.78 46.13
N SER A 12 28.64 5.76 45.36
CA SER A 12 28.17 5.96 43.96
C SER A 12 29.16 5.45 42.91
N SER A 13 30.45 5.37 43.24
CA SER A 13 31.49 4.90 42.32
C SER A 13 31.67 3.38 42.33
N ASN A 14 31.38 2.71 43.46
CA ASN A 14 31.45 1.25 43.53
C ASN A 14 30.30 0.60 42.76
N ASP A 15 29.09 1.14 42.83
CA ASP A 15 27.93 0.58 42.12
C ASP A 15 28.06 0.70 40.60
N THR A 16 28.58 1.82 40.10
CA THR A 16 28.80 2.01 38.65
C THR A 16 29.94 1.14 38.12
N VAL A 17 31.02 0.97 38.87
CA VAL A 17 32.12 0.05 38.52
C VAL A 17 31.62 -1.40 38.54
N THR A 18 30.83 -1.78 39.54
CA THR A 18 30.31 -3.14 39.71
C THR A 18 29.26 -3.47 38.63
N ILE A 19 28.39 -2.52 38.27
CA ILE A 19 27.43 -2.67 37.16
C ILE A 19 28.15 -2.79 35.82
N ASN A 20 29.19 -2.00 35.57
CA ASN A 20 29.97 -2.11 34.33
C ASN A 20 30.75 -3.42 34.26
N GLU A 21 31.26 -3.91 35.38
CA GLU A 21 31.93 -5.21 35.45
C GLU A 21 30.94 -6.37 35.25
N LEU A 22 29.73 -6.27 35.80
CA LEU A 22 28.65 -7.24 35.57
C LEU A 22 28.18 -7.24 34.11
N LYS A 23 28.07 -6.06 33.46
CA LYS A 23 27.80 -5.95 32.02
C LYS A 23 28.92 -6.57 31.17
N GLY A 24 30.17 -6.36 31.56
CA GLY A 24 31.34 -6.98 30.93
C GLY A 24 31.33 -8.51 31.06
N ARG A 25 30.95 -9.03 32.24
CA ARG A 25 30.82 -10.48 32.47
C ARG A 25 29.63 -11.09 31.72
N LEU A 26 28.51 -10.39 31.64
CA LEU A 26 27.32 -10.84 30.90
C LEU A 26 27.60 -10.92 29.40
N THR A 27 28.21 -9.87 28.82
CA THR A 27 28.60 -9.86 27.40
C THR A 27 29.66 -10.94 27.09
N HIS A 28 30.59 -11.20 28.00
CA HIS A 28 31.56 -12.30 27.83
C HIS A 28 30.90 -13.69 27.90
N LEU A 29 29.90 -13.87 28.78
CA LEU A 29 29.12 -15.11 28.87
C LEU A 29 28.26 -15.35 27.62
N GLU A 30 27.58 -14.31 27.12
CA GLU A 30 26.79 -14.38 25.89
C GLU A 30 27.67 -14.74 24.68
N ASN A 31 28.84 -14.10 24.55
CA ASN A 31 29.79 -14.40 23.48
C ASN A 31 30.39 -15.81 23.59
N ASN A 32 30.65 -16.29 24.81
CA ASN A 32 31.12 -17.66 25.04
C ASN A 32 30.04 -18.69 24.69
N GLN A 33 28.78 -18.48 25.08
CA GLN A 33 27.68 -19.37 24.70
C GLN A 33 27.45 -19.40 23.18
N LEU A 34 27.55 -18.25 22.51
CA LEU A 34 27.55 -18.17 21.05
C LEU A 34 28.71 -18.97 20.44
N SER A 35 29.92 -18.87 20.99
CA SER A 35 31.10 -19.60 20.51
C SER A 35 31.01 -21.12 20.74
N GLU A 36 30.36 -21.56 21.81
CA GLU A 36 30.13 -22.98 22.11
C GLU A 36 29.10 -23.61 21.16
N ILE A 37 28.06 -22.87 20.79
CA ILE A 37 27.10 -23.28 19.75
C ILE A 37 27.80 -23.48 18.39
N HIS A 38 28.89 -22.75 18.13
CA HIS A 38 29.70 -22.93 16.92
C HIS A 38 30.66 -24.14 16.96
N LYS A 39 30.89 -24.76 18.13
CA LYS A 39 31.94 -25.77 18.31
C LYS A 39 31.45 -27.22 18.32
N SER A 40 30.16 -27.47 18.52
CA SER A 40 29.62 -28.83 18.53
C SER A 40 28.71 -29.08 17.33
N LEU A 41 29.20 -29.79 16.31
CA LEU A 41 28.43 -30.85 15.62
C LEU A 41 29.35 -31.61 14.66
N SER A 42 29.81 -32.78 15.09
CA SER A 42 30.48 -33.76 14.26
C SER A 42 29.45 -34.56 13.42
N LYS A 43 29.68 -34.52 12.10
CA LYS A 43 29.20 -35.36 10.98
C LYS A 43 28.10 -36.41 11.23
N SER A 44 26.98 -36.31 10.49
CA SER A 44 26.45 -37.38 9.62
C SER A 44 25.20 -36.95 8.84
N SER A 45 25.05 -37.52 7.65
CA SER A 45 23.94 -37.51 6.69
C SER A 45 23.95 -36.42 5.59
N ASN A 46 23.87 -36.90 4.35
CA ASN A 46 23.68 -36.14 3.11
C ASN A 46 22.33 -35.40 3.13
N LYS A 47 22.26 -34.30 3.87
CA LYS A 47 21.21 -33.28 3.73
C LYS A 47 21.85 -32.05 3.09
N GLU A 48 21.08 -31.32 2.28
CA GLU A 48 21.47 -29.98 1.85
C GLU A 48 21.96 -29.21 3.08
N THR A 49 23.27 -28.96 3.13
CA THR A 49 23.91 -28.24 4.21
C THR A 49 23.70 -26.76 3.96
N PHE A 50 22.88 -26.13 4.80
CA PHE A 50 22.74 -24.68 4.83
C PHE A 50 23.86 -24.11 5.69
N ASP A 51 24.71 -23.29 5.09
CA ASP A 51 25.75 -22.57 5.82
C ASP A 51 25.14 -21.42 6.63
N ARG A 52 25.50 -21.32 7.91
CA ARG A 52 25.05 -20.22 8.76
C ARG A 52 25.75 -18.93 8.33
N PRO A 53 25.02 -17.86 7.96
CA PRO A 53 25.65 -16.60 7.58
C PRO A 53 26.39 -15.99 8.78
N CYS A 54 27.57 -15.42 8.53
CA CYS A 54 28.31 -14.70 9.56
C CYS A 54 27.59 -13.40 9.97
N ILE A 55 27.93 -12.88 11.16
CA ILE A 55 27.34 -11.64 11.71
C ILE A 55 27.50 -10.47 10.73
N GLU A 56 28.64 -10.35 10.04
CA GLU A 56 28.89 -9.30 9.04
C GLU A 56 27.93 -9.42 7.85
N THR A 57 27.63 -10.65 7.41
CA THR A 57 26.64 -10.89 6.35
C THR A 57 25.25 -10.49 6.84
N LEU A 58 24.84 -10.92 8.03
CA LEU A 58 23.55 -10.54 8.62
C LEU A 58 23.44 -9.02 8.76
N GLN A 59 24.47 -8.34 9.27
CA GLN A 59 24.54 -6.89 9.38
C GLN A 59 24.46 -6.19 8.02
N LYS A 60 25.10 -6.73 6.97
CA LYS A 60 24.99 -6.21 5.60
C LYS A 60 23.54 -6.24 5.12
N TYR A 61 22.83 -7.34 5.32
CA TYR A 61 21.43 -7.46 4.90
C TYR A 61 20.51 -6.54 5.72
N VAL A 62 20.72 -6.43 7.03
CA VAL A 62 20.00 -5.50 7.91
C VAL A 62 20.25 -4.04 7.51
N SER A 63 21.49 -3.68 7.18
CA SER A 63 21.88 -2.32 6.76
C SER A 63 21.38 -1.98 5.35
N SER A 64 21.31 -2.97 4.46
CA SER A 64 20.82 -2.84 3.08
C SER A 64 19.29 -2.76 3.00
N ALA A 65 18.59 -3.18 4.06
CA ALA A 65 17.13 -3.18 4.12
C ALA A 65 16.52 -1.77 4.17
N LYS A 66 17.26 -0.74 4.61
CA LYS A 66 16.76 0.64 4.67
C LYS A 66 16.99 1.36 3.32
N PRO A 67 15.94 1.68 2.54
CA PRO A 67 16.10 2.36 1.26
C PRO A 67 16.73 3.75 1.45
N LYS A 68 17.63 4.15 0.53
CA LYS A 68 18.28 5.48 0.57
C LYS A 68 17.27 6.63 0.63
N ASN A 69 16.14 6.50 -0.05
CA ASN A 69 15.06 7.50 -0.05
C ASN A 69 14.42 7.65 1.33
N THR A 70 14.29 6.55 2.06
CA THR A 70 13.74 6.53 3.42
C THR A 70 14.62 7.32 4.39
N ASN A 71 15.94 7.14 4.32
CA ASN A 71 16.89 7.90 5.13
C ASN A 71 16.85 9.40 4.80
N LYS A 72 16.74 9.77 3.52
CA LYS A 72 16.58 11.17 3.09
C LYS A 72 15.29 11.77 3.65
N ASN A 73 14.17 11.04 3.58
CA ASN A 73 12.90 11.50 4.14
C ASN A 73 12.97 11.69 5.67
N THR A 74 13.56 10.74 6.40
CA THR A 74 13.78 10.88 7.85
C THR A 74 14.60 12.11 8.18
N ARG A 75 15.74 12.32 7.53
CA ARG A 75 16.56 13.52 7.77
C ARG A 75 15.80 14.81 7.49
N LEU A 76 14.99 14.85 6.43
CA LEU A 76 14.20 16.01 6.08
C LEU A 76 13.15 16.34 7.16
N TRP A 77 12.35 15.36 7.58
CA TRP A 77 11.28 15.62 8.53
C TRP A 77 11.79 15.90 9.94
N VAL A 78 12.87 15.23 10.35
CA VAL A 78 13.55 15.51 11.61
C VAL A 78 14.12 16.93 11.60
N SER A 79 14.79 17.38 10.54
CA SER A 79 15.35 18.74 10.51
C SER A 79 14.28 19.82 10.53
N ARG A 80 13.09 19.56 9.98
CA ARG A 80 11.94 20.47 10.11
C ARG A 80 11.40 20.53 11.52
N PHE A 81 11.27 19.39 12.17
CA PHE A 81 10.81 19.33 13.54
C PHE A 81 11.82 19.98 14.49
N GLU A 82 13.11 19.73 14.30
CA GLU A 82 14.21 20.37 15.02
C GLU A 82 14.20 21.90 14.83
N SER A 83 14.03 22.38 13.59
CA SER A 83 13.88 23.82 13.34
C SER A 83 12.69 24.41 14.10
N PHE A 84 11.53 23.74 14.06
CA PHE A 84 10.35 24.19 14.79
C PHE A 84 10.59 24.27 16.30
N VAL A 85 11.23 23.25 16.89
CA VAL A 85 11.54 23.23 18.33
C VAL A 85 12.58 24.29 18.68
N ASN A 86 13.61 24.49 17.87
CA ASN A 86 14.60 25.55 18.09
C ASN A 86 13.96 26.95 18.02
N ASP A 87 12.98 27.15 17.13
CA ASP A 87 12.30 28.44 16.95
C ASP A 87 11.30 28.74 18.08
N THR A 88 10.67 27.71 18.66
CA THR A 88 9.59 27.86 19.65
C THR A 88 10.02 27.59 21.09
N GLN A 89 10.99 26.70 21.29
CA GLN A 89 11.47 26.18 22.57
C GLN A 89 13.00 25.98 22.54
N PRO A 90 13.80 27.04 22.40
CA PRO A 90 15.26 26.95 22.16
C PRO A 90 16.06 26.27 23.29
N ASN A 91 15.45 26.09 24.47
CA ASN A 91 16.08 25.40 25.60
C ASN A 91 15.90 23.87 25.56
N ILE A 92 15.10 23.36 24.62
CA ILE A 92 14.85 21.92 24.46
C ILE A 92 15.80 21.35 23.42
N ASP A 93 16.57 20.34 23.82
CA ASP A 93 17.35 19.51 22.90
C ASP A 93 16.62 18.21 22.59
N LEU A 94 16.20 18.05 21.32
CA LEU A 94 15.46 16.87 20.84
C LEU A 94 16.26 15.56 20.95
N MET A 95 17.59 15.63 20.95
CA MET A 95 18.45 14.44 21.02
C MET A 95 18.45 13.82 22.42
N THR A 96 18.17 14.63 23.44
CA THR A 96 18.23 14.22 24.86
C THR A 96 16.87 14.21 25.53
N LEU A 97 15.85 14.88 24.98
CA LEU A 97 14.47 14.86 25.46
C LEU A 97 13.85 13.47 25.30
N TYR A 98 13.63 12.74 26.39
CA TYR A 98 12.96 11.43 26.40
C TYR A 98 11.54 11.47 27.00
N ASP A 99 11.10 12.61 27.51
CA ASP A 99 9.74 12.74 28.04
C ASP A 99 8.73 12.61 26.90
N LYS A 100 8.07 11.44 26.83
CA LYS A 100 7.08 11.12 25.80
C LYS A 100 5.93 12.13 25.76
N LYS A 101 5.51 12.67 26.91
CA LYS A 101 4.43 13.67 26.96
C LYS A 101 4.89 15.01 26.41
N ALA A 102 6.11 15.43 26.74
CA ALA A 102 6.69 16.63 26.18
C ALA A 102 6.86 16.52 24.65
N ILE A 103 7.37 15.38 24.16
CA ILE A 103 7.47 15.11 22.72
C ILE A 103 6.09 15.10 22.07
N ALA A 104 5.08 14.48 22.71
CA ALA A 104 3.71 14.43 22.19
C ALA A 104 3.14 15.84 21.98
N MET A 105 3.30 16.74 22.96
CA MET A 105 2.85 18.13 22.84
C MET A 105 3.54 18.88 21.71
N LEU A 106 4.88 18.77 21.62
CA LEU A 106 5.66 19.40 20.54
C LEU A 106 5.23 18.87 19.17
N LEU A 107 4.95 17.58 19.06
CA LEU A 107 4.47 16.96 17.81
C LEU A 107 3.07 17.47 17.44
N CYS A 108 2.16 17.61 18.39
CA CYS A 108 0.82 18.17 18.13
C CYS A 108 0.93 19.59 17.58
N GLU A 109 1.73 20.44 18.21
CA GLU A 109 1.95 21.81 17.74
C GLU A 109 2.59 21.82 16.36
N PHE A 110 3.64 21.02 16.16
CA PHE A 110 4.32 20.88 14.88
C PHE A 110 3.37 20.46 13.76
N ILE A 111 2.51 19.46 13.99
CA ILE A 111 1.53 18.96 13.01
C ILE A 111 0.60 20.09 12.55
N ILE A 112 0.20 20.98 13.45
CA ILE A 112 -0.72 22.08 13.16
C ILE A 112 -0.03 23.17 12.32
N VAL A 113 1.20 23.53 12.67
CA VAL A 113 1.87 24.71 12.08
C VAL A 113 2.74 24.41 10.87
N ILE A 114 3.09 23.14 10.62
CA ILE A 114 4.08 22.80 9.60
C ILE A 114 3.58 23.11 8.19
N GLN A 115 4.35 23.92 7.47
CA GLN A 115 4.10 24.29 6.08
C GLN A 115 5.36 24.08 5.23
N THR A 116 5.16 23.97 3.92
CA THR A 116 6.26 23.91 2.96
C THR A 116 7.09 25.20 3.01
N LYS A 117 8.29 25.21 2.38
CA LYS A 117 9.11 26.44 2.30
C LYS A 117 8.36 27.60 1.65
N ASP A 118 7.46 27.28 0.73
CA ASP A 118 6.64 28.24 -0.01
C ASP A 118 5.38 28.66 0.76
N LYS A 119 5.31 28.36 2.07
CA LYS A 119 4.16 28.63 2.96
C LYS A 119 2.85 28.01 2.48
N LYS A 120 2.93 26.91 1.73
CA LYS A 120 1.78 26.09 1.32
C LYS A 120 1.58 24.92 2.26
N GLU A 121 0.34 24.50 2.38
CA GLU A 121 -0.03 23.30 3.11
C GLU A 121 0.58 22.02 2.51
N TYR A 122 0.92 21.08 3.37
CA TYR A 122 1.35 19.75 2.93
C TYR A 122 0.14 18.91 2.48
N LYS A 123 0.38 17.92 1.61
CA LYS A 123 -0.62 16.86 1.38
C LYS A 123 -0.76 16.01 2.63
N ALA A 124 -1.98 15.56 2.94
CA ALA A 124 -2.26 14.70 4.10
C ALA A 124 -1.30 13.49 4.18
N ASN A 125 -1.10 12.80 3.06
CA ASN A 125 -0.22 11.64 2.99
C ASN A 125 1.28 12.00 3.19
N SER A 126 1.70 13.21 2.82
CA SER A 126 3.05 13.67 3.08
C SER A 126 3.27 13.93 4.56
N LEU A 127 2.28 14.53 5.24
CA LEU A 127 2.32 14.79 6.68
C LEU A 127 2.39 13.48 7.49
N TYR A 128 1.54 12.50 7.16
CA TYR A 128 1.58 11.17 7.77
C TYR A 128 2.98 10.51 7.63
N ASN A 129 3.52 10.50 6.42
CA ASN A 129 4.86 9.97 6.16
C ASN A 129 5.96 10.71 6.91
N GLY A 130 5.75 11.99 7.21
CA GLY A 130 6.63 12.79 8.05
C GLY A 130 6.65 12.33 9.49
N ILE A 131 5.48 12.10 10.07
CA ILE A 131 5.35 11.57 11.44
C ILE A 131 5.94 10.16 11.55
N CYS A 132 5.71 9.29 10.57
CA CYS A 132 6.38 7.97 10.54
C CYS A 132 7.91 8.11 10.47
N ALA A 133 8.42 9.15 9.80
CA ALA A 133 9.85 9.39 9.72
C ALA A 133 10.43 9.84 11.07
N ILE A 134 9.72 10.69 11.80
CA ILE A 134 10.07 11.13 13.16
C ILE A 134 9.97 9.95 14.14
N ASN A 135 8.94 9.10 14.03
CA ASN A 135 8.82 7.88 14.84
C ASN A 135 10.07 6.99 14.71
N ARG A 136 10.52 6.74 13.48
CA ARG A 136 11.75 5.98 13.23
C ARG A 136 12.98 6.62 13.84
N PHE A 137 13.08 7.95 13.78
CA PHE A 137 14.21 8.67 14.37
C PHE A 137 14.30 8.44 15.89
N TYR A 138 13.18 8.59 16.60
CA TYR A 138 13.15 8.34 18.04
C TYR A 138 13.34 6.88 18.42
N GLN A 139 12.81 5.94 17.63
CA GLN A 139 13.08 4.51 17.80
C GLN A 139 14.58 4.19 17.71
N GLU A 140 15.31 4.86 16.82
CA GLU A 140 16.75 4.65 16.66
C GLU A 140 17.57 5.33 17.78
N ILE A 141 17.22 6.56 18.17
CA ILE A 141 17.93 7.28 19.23
C ILE A 141 17.69 6.63 20.60
N PHE A 142 16.49 6.11 20.84
CA PHE A 142 16.12 5.51 22.12
C PHE A 142 16.06 3.99 22.08
N LYS A 143 16.70 3.35 21.10
CA LYS A 143 16.73 1.88 20.93
C LYS A 143 17.19 1.11 22.17
N ASP A 144 18.06 1.73 22.98
CA ASP A 144 18.65 1.14 24.20
C ASP A 144 17.85 1.50 25.47
N ARG A 145 16.70 2.16 25.32
CA ARG A 145 15.76 2.52 26.41
C ARG A 145 14.47 1.70 26.27
N GLU A 146 13.40 2.12 26.94
CA GLU A 146 12.09 1.50 26.76
C GLU A 146 11.54 1.72 25.34
N PRO A 147 10.69 0.80 24.84
CA PRO A 147 10.03 0.94 23.56
C PRO A 147 9.42 2.33 23.38
N PHE A 148 9.74 2.94 22.25
CA PHE A 148 9.22 4.23 21.83
C PHE A 148 8.45 4.03 20.54
N ASN A 149 7.15 4.28 20.54
CA ASN A 149 6.36 4.17 19.34
C ASN A 149 5.19 5.16 19.36
N ILE A 150 5.27 6.18 18.50
CA ILE A 150 4.22 7.19 18.34
C ILE A 150 2.87 6.56 17.95
N HIS A 151 2.92 5.44 17.23
CA HIS A 151 1.70 4.78 16.74
C HIS A 151 1.05 3.85 17.77
N GLU A 152 1.77 3.46 18.83
CA GLU A 152 1.29 2.44 19.78
C GLU A 152 1.23 2.98 21.23
N ASP A 153 2.21 3.76 21.66
CA ASP A 153 2.28 4.19 23.06
C ASP A 153 1.08 5.11 23.40
N PHE A 154 0.62 4.98 24.65
CA PHE A 154 -0.56 5.68 25.15
C PHE A 154 -0.38 7.20 25.15
N GLU A 155 0.82 7.68 25.51
CA GLU A 155 1.16 9.10 25.60
C GLU A 155 0.98 9.82 24.25
N PHE A 156 1.15 9.10 23.14
CA PHE A 156 1.02 9.64 21.79
C PHE A 156 -0.40 9.53 21.22
N ARG A 157 -1.40 9.14 22.02
CA ARG A 157 -2.81 9.16 21.59
C ARG A 157 -3.22 10.54 21.07
N ILE A 158 -2.81 11.59 21.77
CA ILE A 158 -3.11 12.97 21.36
C ILE A 158 -2.46 13.31 20.01
N VAL A 159 -1.24 12.83 19.74
CA VAL A 159 -0.56 13.03 18.45
C VAL A 159 -1.33 12.34 17.33
N ARG A 160 -1.82 11.12 17.56
CA ARG A 160 -2.62 10.38 16.58
C ARG A 160 -3.94 11.09 16.28
N ASP A 161 -4.62 11.57 17.31
CA ASP A 161 -5.88 12.31 17.16
C ASP A 161 -5.64 13.64 16.42
N THR A 162 -4.58 14.39 16.77
CA THR A 162 -4.20 15.64 16.07
C THR A 162 -3.82 15.38 14.61
N LEU A 163 -3.02 14.35 14.34
CA LEU A 163 -2.64 13.98 12.97
C LEU A 163 -3.87 13.60 12.14
N HIS A 164 -4.79 12.83 12.72
CA HIS A 164 -6.01 12.42 12.06
C HIS A 164 -6.88 13.62 11.66
N THR A 165 -7.19 14.50 12.62
CA THR A 165 -7.98 15.71 12.36
C THR A 165 -7.28 16.61 11.33
N ARG A 166 -5.97 16.81 11.45
CA ARG A 166 -5.21 17.63 10.50
C ARG A 166 -5.21 17.04 9.09
N MET A 167 -5.14 15.72 8.96
CA MET A 167 -5.22 15.06 7.65
C MET A 167 -6.61 15.25 7.00
N ILE A 168 -7.70 15.20 7.77
CA ILE A 168 -9.06 15.49 7.28
C ILE A 168 -9.13 16.94 6.77
N GLU A 169 -8.69 17.91 7.57
CA GLU A 169 -8.66 19.32 7.16
C GLU A 169 -7.86 19.53 5.87
N LEU A 170 -6.69 18.89 5.77
CA LEU A 170 -5.85 18.98 4.57
C LEU A 170 -6.51 18.31 3.36
N GLU A 171 -7.27 17.24 3.55
CA GLU A 171 -8.03 16.62 2.48
C GLU A 171 -9.19 17.52 2.03
N GLU A 172 -9.91 18.16 2.95
CA GLU A 172 -10.95 19.14 2.63
C GLU A 172 -10.39 20.35 1.87
N ILE A 173 -9.24 20.89 2.30
CA ILE A 173 -8.55 22.00 1.62
C ILE A 173 -8.04 21.59 0.23
N ASN A 174 -7.45 20.39 0.12
CA ASN A 174 -6.96 19.87 -1.17
C ASN A 174 -8.11 19.42 -2.09
N ASN A 175 -9.29 19.18 -1.53
CA ASN A 175 -10.54 18.90 -2.25
C ASN A 175 -11.31 20.19 -2.58
N GLY A 176 -10.64 21.34 -2.74
CA GLY A 176 -11.19 22.43 -3.54
C GLY A 176 -11.78 21.90 -4.85
N GLU A 177 -12.82 22.56 -5.38
CA GLU A 177 -13.63 22.12 -6.53
C GLU A 177 -12.82 21.23 -7.47
N TYR A 178 -13.13 19.93 -7.44
CA TYR A 178 -12.43 18.94 -8.22
C TYR A 178 -12.63 19.33 -9.68
N ASN A 179 -11.63 19.95 -10.31
CA ASN A 179 -11.51 20.00 -11.76
C ASN A 179 -11.17 18.59 -12.23
N GLY A 180 -12.09 17.65 -12.00
CA GLY A 180 -12.17 16.47 -12.84
C GLY A 180 -12.33 16.94 -14.28
N ALA A 181 -11.95 16.11 -15.24
CA ALA A 181 -12.44 16.34 -16.60
C ALA A 181 -13.97 16.49 -16.51
N ASP A 182 -14.52 17.46 -17.25
CA ASP A 182 -15.96 17.63 -17.33
C ASP A 182 -16.61 16.26 -17.60
N PRO A 183 -17.68 15.91 -16.88
CA PRO A 183 -18.38 14.68 -17.15
C PRO A 183 -18.82 14.69 -18.61
N LEU A 184 -18.73 13.54 -19.29
CA LEU A 184 -19.28 13.41 -20.63
C LEU A 184 -20.76 13.79 -20.60
N THR A 185 -21.16 14.71 -21.47
CA THR A 185 -22.58 15.05 -21.59
C THR A 185 -23.34 13.91 -22.27
N ASP A 186 -24.66 13.88 -22.13
CA ASP A 186 -25.50 12.86 -22.78
C ASP A 186 -25.30 12.90 -24.31
N GLU A 187 -25.12 14.08 -24.91
CA GLU A 187 -24.86 14.22 -26.35
C GLU A 187 -23.48 13.67 -26.74
N GLU A 188 -22.46 13.86 -25.90
CA GLU A 188 -21.13 13.27 -26.12
C GLU A 188 -21.17 11.75 -25.99
N MET A 189 -21.92 11.24 -25.02
CA MET A 189 -22.14 9.80 -24.84
C MET A 189 -22.84 9.19 -26.07
N VAL A 190 -23.88 9.85 -26.59
CA VAL A 190 -24.56 9.42 -27.83
C VAL A 190 -23.58 9.38 -29.00
N LYS A 191 -22.80 10.46 -29.21
CA LYS A 191 -21.79 10.50 -30.29
C LYS A 191 -20.75 9.40 -30.17
N ILE A 192 -20.29 9.10 -28.95
CA ILE A 192 -19.34 8.00 -28.72
C ILE A 192 -19.98 6.67 -29.09
N PHE A 193 -21.20 6.38 -28.61
CA PHE A 193 -21.88 5.10 -28.85
C PHE A 193 -22.34 4.88 -30.28
N GLU A 194 -22.56 5.95 -31.05
CA GLU A 194 -22.86 5.91 -32.49
C GLU A 194 -21.61 5.77 -33.36
N HIS A 195 -20.42 5.97 -32.80
CA HIS A 195 -19.17 5.93 -33.56
C HIS A 195 -18.90 4.52 -34.14
N PRO A 196 -18.52 4.38 -35.42
CA PRO A 196 -18.30 3.09 -36.06
C PRO A 196 -17.31 2.16 -35.34
N ASP A 197 -16.24 2.71 -34.77
CA ASP A 197 -15.21 1.94 -34.04
C ASP A 197 -15.72 1.30 -32.74
N ILE A 198 -16.84 1.76 -32.21
CA ILE A 198 -17.50 1.16 -31.07
C ILE A 198 -18.73 0.37 -31.52
N SER A 199 -18.95 0.08 -32.81
CA SER A 199 -20.16 -0.62 -33.24
C SER A 199 -20.35 -1.98 -32.54
N SER A 200 -21.56 -2.27 -32.06
CA SER A 200 -21.93 -3.57 -31.46
C SER A 200 -21.93 -4.73 -32.47
N ASN A 201 -21.73 -4.44 -33.76
CA ASN A 201 -21.74 -5.42 -34.86
C ASN A 201 -20.36 -5.97 -35.21
N SER A 202 -19.28 -5.36 -34.69
CA SER A 202 -17.93 -5.90 -34.84
C SER A 202 -17.42 -6.43 -33.48
N PRO A 203 -16.58 -7.47 -33.45
CA PRO A 203 -15.99 -7.95 -32.20
C PRO A 203 -15.23 -6.84 -31.45
N ASP A 204 -14.38 -6.08 -32.16
CA ASP A 204 -13.59 -4.99 -31.58
C ASP A 204 -14.47 -3.87 -31.04
N GLY A 205 -15.51 -3.49 -31.79
CA GLY A 205 -16.44 -2.45 -31.38
C GLY A 205 -17.30 -2.87 -30.20
N LEU A 206 -17.81 -4.10 -30.18
CA LEU A 206 -18.58 -4.64 -29.06
C LEU A 206 -17.74 -4.71 -27.78
N LEU A 207 -16.48 -5.14 -27.86
CA LEU A 207 -15.56 -5.15 -26.72
C LEU A 207 -15.35 -3.74 -26.16
N ARG A 208 -15.14 -2.74 -27.04
CA ARG A 208 -15.00 -1.34 -26.63
C ARG A 208 -16.27 -0.77 -26.02
N ARG A 209 -17.47 -1.09 -26.55
CA ARG A 209 -18.76 -0.68 -25.96
C ARG A 209 -18.92 -1.21 -24.56
N VAL A 210 -18.70 -2.51 -24.40
CA VAL A 210 -18.86 -3.16 -23.10
C VAL A 210 -17.84 -2.64 -22.10
N PHE A 211 -16.60 -2.36 -22.55
CA PHE A 211 -15.61 -1.70 -21.71
C PHE A 211 -16.08 -0.32 -21.22
N LEU A 212 -16.62 0.51 -22.13
CA LEU A 212 -17.17 1.82 -21.77
C LEU A 212 -18.37 1.68 -20.81
N TRP A 213 -19.33 0.81 -21.11
CA TRP A 213 -20.50 0.57 -20.24
C TRP A 213 -20.11 0.14 -18.84
N VAL A 214 -19.21 -0.85 -18.71
CA VAL A 214 -18.74 -1.29 -17.40
C VAL A 214 -18.05 -0.16 -16.65
N GLY A 215 -17.27 0.68 -17.35
CA GLY A 215 -16.66 1.87 -16.76
C GLY A 215 -17.69 2.88 -16.24
N CYS A 216 -18.68 3.23 -17.07
CA CYS A 216 -19.75 4.16 -16.69
C CYS A 216 -20.59 3.63 -15.53
N CYS A 217 -20.96 2.34 -15.53
CA CYS A 217 -21.84 1.77 -14.52
C CYS A 217 -21.15 1.41 -13.20
N THR A 218 -19.83 1.21 -13.19
CA THR A 218 -19.09 0.76 -11.97
C THR A 218 -18.07 1.78 -11.47
N ALA A 219 -17.87 2.89 -12.19
CA ALA A 219 -16.87 3.92 -11.90
C ALA A 219 -15.44 3.37 -11.68
N ARG A 220 -15.11 2.22 -12.27
CA ARG A 220 -13.81 1.55 -12.11
C ARG A 220 -12.69 2.27 -12.85
N ARG A 221 -11.49 2.30 -12.25
CA ARG A 221 -10.34 3.07 -12.73
C ARG A 221 -9.11 2.19 -13.02
N GLY A 222 -8.57 2.31 -14.23
CA GLY A 222 -7.28 1.74 -14.62
C GLY A 222 -7.18 0.23 -14.33
N GLY A 223 -6.13 -0.21 -13.64
CA GLY A 223 -5.91 -1.66 -13.39
C GLY A 223 -7.02 -2.44 -12.65
N SER A 224 -8.09 -1.80 -12.14
CA SER A 224 -9.21 -2.51 -11.51
C SER A 224 -10.09 -3.30 -12.50
N TYR A 225 -9.93 -3.10 -13.81
CA TYR A 225 -10.63 -3.90 -14.83
C TYR A 225 -10.07 -5.34 -14.91
N HIS A 226 -8.80 -5.57 -14.54
CA HIS A 226 -8.16 -6.89 -14.65
C HIS A 226 -8.76 -7.94 -13.72
N SER A 227 -9.29 -7.53 -12.57
CA SER A 227 -9.88 -8.42 -11.58
C SER A 227 -11.35 -8.75 -11.84
N ILE A 228 -11.96 -8.20 -12.90
CA ILE A 228 -13.36 -8.47 -13.22
C ILE A 228 -13.45 -9.84 -13.90
N MET A 229 -14.24 -10.73 -13.32
CA MET A 229 -14.54 -12.05 -13.87
C MET A 229 -15.93 -12.05 -14.51
N ALA A 230 -16.14 -12.90 -15.52
CA ALA A 230 -17.46 -13.08 -16.12
C ALA A 230 -18.51 -13.57 -15.12
N SER A 231 -18.07 -14.39 -14.17
CA SER A 231 -18.90 -14.91 -13.07
C SER A 231 -19.42 -13.81 -12.13
N HIS A 232 -18.80 -12.62 -12.10
CA HIS A 232 -19.24 -11.50 -11.26
C HIS A 232 -20.57 -10.89 -11.72
N PHE A 233 -20.92 -11.02 -13.00
CA PHE A 233 -22.16 -10.46 -13.55
C PHE A 233 -23.34 -11.42 -13.29
N LYS A 234 -24.12 -11.14 -12.24
CA LYS A 234 -25.32 -11.89 -11.89
C LYS A 234 -26.55 -11.20 -12.46
N LYS A 235 -27.17 -11.82 -13.46
CA LYS A 235 -28.41 -11.32 -14.06
C LYS A 235 -29.54 -11.35 -13.02
N ARG A 236 -30.36 -10.29 -13.01
CA ARG A 236 -31.57 -10.13 -12.20
C ARG A 236 -32.81 -10.47 -13.01
N ASP A 237 -33.92 -10.73 -12.33
CA ASP A 237 -35.21 -11.05 -12.96
C ASP A 237 -35.77 -9.87 -13.77
N ASP A 238 -35.49 -8.64 -13.34
CA ASP A 238 -35.85 -7.41 -14.07
C ASP A 238 -35.03 -7.18 -15.35
N GLY A 239 -34.04 -8.03 -15.64
CA GLY A 239 -33.18 -7.94 -16.81
C GLY A 239 -31.87 -7.17 -16.58
N GLY A 240 -31.69 -6.55 -15.41
CA GLY A 240 -30.47 -5.88 -14.98
C GLY A 240 -29.38 -6.82 -14.50
N TYR A 241 -28.27 -6.27 -13.98
CA TYR A 241 -27.15 -7.03 -13.42
C TYR A 241 -26.73 -6.52 -12.05
N ASN A 242 -26.42 -7.45 -11.15
CA ASN A 242 -25.60 -7.20 -9.97
C ASN A 242 -24.17 -7.66 -10.27
N ILE A 243 -23.19 -6.77 -10.11
CA ILE A 243 -21.76 -7.09 -10.26
C ILE A 243 -21.17 -7.22 -8.88
N VAL A 244 -20.96 -8.46 -8.46
CA VAL A 244 -20.42 -8.79 -7.14
C VAL A 244 -18.92 -8.99 -7.28
N THR A 245 -18.12 -8.17 -6.59
CA THR A 245 -16.65 -8.26 -6.66
C THR A 245 -16.01 -8.40 -5.30
N ILE A 246 -14.86 -9.06 -5.24
CA ILE A 246 -14.18 -9.39 -3.98
C ILE A 246 -13.36 -8.17 -3.47
N HIS A 247 -12.84 -7.32 -4.36
CA HIS A 247 -12.04 -6.15 -4.01
C HIS A 247 -12.23 -4.98 -4.98
N ASP A 248 -12.40 -3.78 -4.44
CA ASP A 248 -12.32 -2.51 -5.18
C ASP A 248 -11.23 -1.62 -4.60
N LYS A 249 -10.55 -0.84 -5.45
CA LYS A 249 -9.49 0.09 -5.03
C LYS A 249 -9.98 1.16 -4.04
N THR A 250 -11.28 1.44 -4.02
CA THR A 250 -11.94 2.36 -3.07
C THR A 250 -12.31 1.68 -1.74
N HIS A 251 -12.28 0.35 -1.69
CA HIS A 251 -12.45 -0.46 -0.47
C HIS A 251 -11.10 -0.98 0.01
N GLN A 252 -10.13 -0.06 0.12
CA GLN A 252 -8.74 -0.40 0.43
C GLN A 252 -8.47 -0.76 1.89
N GLY A 253 -9.51 -1.03 2.70
CA GLY A 253 -9.35 -1.57 4.06
C GLY A 253 -8.29 -0.83 4.87
N GLY A 254 -8.62 0.37 5.34
CA GLY A 254 -7.78 1.12 6.26
C GLY A 254 -7.74 0.52 7.67
N TYR A 255 -6.86 1.05 8.52
CA TYR A 255 -6.61 0.60 9.91
C TYR A 255 -7.90 0.47 10.76
N TYR A 256 -8.90 1.33 10.55
CA TYR A 256 -10.24 1.26 11.17
C TYR A 256 -11.34 0.69 10.26
N HIS A 257 -11.03 0.37 9.00
CA HIS A 257 -11.94 -0.28 8.06
C HIS A 257 -11.63 -1.77 7.97
N GLN A 258 -11.50 -2.43 9.11
CA GLN A 258 -11.83 -3.84 9.19
C GLN A 258 -13.34 -3.94 8.98
N THR A 259 -13.76 -4.29 7.77
CA THR A 259 -15.15 -4.63 7.51
C THR A 259 -15.50 -5.85 8.36
N ASN A 260 -16.33 -5.69 9.39
CA ASN A 260 -16.95 -6.81 10.10
C ASN A 260 -17.95 -7.60 9.23
N SER A 261 -18.13 -7.20 7.96
CA SER A 261 -19.02 -7.84 7.02
C SER A 261 -18.26 -8.56 5.93
N ASN A 262 -18.48 -9.88 5.79
CA ASN A 262 -18.17 -10.68 4.59
C ASN A 262 -18.98 -10.22 3.34
N GLN A 263 -19.45 -8.98 3.28
CA GLN A 263 -20.27 -8.48 2.18
C GLN A 263 -19.37 -8.03 1.04
N GLN A 264 -19.47 -8.76 -0.08
CA GLN A 264 -18.79 -8.39 -1.31
C GLN A 264 -19.38 -7.08 -1.87
N PRO A 265 -18.57 -6.09 -2.27
CA PRO A 265 -19.04 -4.93 -3.02
C PRO A 265 -19.94 -5.32 -4.19
N VAL A 266 -21.16 -4.76 -4.23
CA VAL A 266 -22.14 -4.98 -5.31
C VAL A 266 -22.35 -3.68 -6.06
N HIS A 267 -22.05 -3.68 -7.36
CA HIS A 267 -22.46 -2.61 -8.29
C HIS A 267 -23.74 -3.01 -9.00
N ILE A 268 -24.66 -2.08 -9.20
CA ILE A 268 -25.95 -2.34 -9.85
C ILE A 268 -25.95 -1.71 -11.24
N ILE A 269 -26.22 -2.53 -12.25
CA ILE A 269 -26.57 -2.06 -13.60
C ILE A 269 -28.09 -2.20 -13.75
N PRO A 270 -28.83 -1.10 -13.94
CA PRO A 270 -30.28 -1.14 -14.14
C PRO A 270 -30.62 -1.82 -15.49
N PRO A 271 -31.82 -2.40 -15.62
CA PRO A 271 -32.27 -2.91 -16.91
C PRO A 271 -32.34 -1.80 -17.96
N ASP A 272 -32.12 -2.16 -19.22
CA ASP A 272 -32.26 -1.22 -20.33
C ASP A 272 -33.72 -0.77 -20.46
N GLU A 273 -33.95 0.46 -20.92
CA GLU A 273 -35.30 0.95 -21.19
C GLU A 273 -35.98 0.11 -22.29
N PRO A 274 -37.30 -0.13 -22.19
CA PRO A 274 -38.03 -0.90 -23.20
C PRO A 274 -37.81 -0.37 -24.62
N GLY A 275 -37.36 -1.24 -25.53
CA GLY A 275 -37.10 -0.90 -26.92
C GLY A 275 -35.72 -0.27 -27.19
N THR A 276 -34.88 -0.12 -26.18
CA THR A 276 -33.51 0.40 -26.31
C THR A 276 -32.46 -0.70 -26.16
N TYR A 277 -31.28 -0.49 -26.74
CA TYR A 277 -30.11 -1.37 -26.59
C TYR A 277 -29.03 -0.68 -25.78
N GLY A 278 -29.14 -0.83 -24.45
CA GLY A 278 -28.23 -0.23 -23.48
C GLY A 278 -27.14 -1.18 -22.98
N ALA A 279 -26.65 -0.91 -21.77
CA ALA A 279 -25.58 -1.66 -21.14
C ALA A 279 -25.90 -3.15 -20.99
N CYS A 280 -27.13 -3.50 -20.57
CA CYS A 280 -27.50 -4.88 -20.30
C CYS A 280 -27.56 -5.71 -21.59
N HIS A 281 -28.06 -5.14 -22.68
CA HIS A 281 -28.09 -5.75 -24.00
C HIS A 281 -26.67 -6.07 -24.50
N ASP A 282 -25.77 -5.09 -24.46
CA ASP A 282 -24.41 -5.27 -24.98
C ASP A 282 -23.58 -6.23 -24.14
N ILE A 283 -23.69 -6.14 -22.80
CA ILE A 283 -23.02 -7.08 -21.88
C ILE A 283 -23.53 -8.51 -22.14
N ARG A 284 -24.84 -8.68 -22.31
CA ARG A 284 -25.44 -9.99 -22.60
C ARG A 284 -24.96 -10.53 -23.95
N LYS A 285 -24.97 -9.70 -25.00
CA LYS A 285 -24.47 -10.05 -26.33
C LYS A 285 -23.00 -10.48 -26.23
N TYR A 286 -22.17 -9.70 -25.55
CA TYR A 286 -20.76 -10.01 -25.35
C TYR A 286 -20.55 -11.34 -24.60
N LEU A 287 -21.22 -11.53 -23.46
CA LEU A 287 -21.15 -12.78 -22.69
C LEU A 287 -21.60 -14.00 -23.50
N SER A 288 -22.64 -13.86 -24.34
CA SER A 288 -23.13 -14.95 -25.20
C SER A 288 -22.16 -15.36 -26.31
N LEU A 289 -21.28 -14.45 -26.71
CA LEU A 289 -20.25 -14.68 -27.73
C LEU A 289 -18.93 -15.18 -27.13
N ARG A 290 -18.84 -15.31 -25.79
CA ARG A 290 -17.63 -15.84 -25.14
C ARG A 290 -17.50 -17.34 -25.44
N PRO A 291 -16.31 -17.82 -25.84
CA PRO A 291 -16.06 -19.24 -26.05
C PRO A 291 -16.27 -20.06 -24.75
N ASN A 292 -16.73 -21.30 -24.89
CA ASN A 292 -17.01 -22.19 -23.75
C ASN A 292 -15.78 -22.47 -22.86
N ASN A 293 -14.57 -22.40 -23.41
CA ASN A 293 -13.30 -22.65 -22.70
C ASN A 293 -12.50 -21.35 -22.47
N ALA A 294 -13.15 -20.18 -22.50
CA ALA A 294 -12.47 -18.92 -22.29
C ALA A 294 -12.00 -18.74 -20.83
N GLU A 295 -10.96 -17.93 -20.64
CA GLU A 295 -10.48 -17.51 -19.31
C GLU A 295 -11.62 -16.90 -18.48
N GLU A 296 -11.50 -16.96 -17.15
CA GLU A 296 -12.55 -16.44 -16.26
C GLU A 296 -12.68 -14.91 -16.31
N ASN A 297 -11.60 -14.21 -16.71
CA ASN A 297 -11.56 -12.76 -16.84
C ASN A 297 -12.64 -12.27 -17.82
N PHE A 298 -13.38 -11.24 -17.41
CA PHE A 298 -14.51 -10.72 -18.19
C PHE A 298 -14.05 -10.22 -19.56
N PHE A 299 -13.04 -9.35 -19.60
CA PHE A 299 -12.49 -8.81 -20.84
C PHE A 299 -11.47 -9.76 -21.47
N LEU A 300 -11.85 -10.30 -22.62
CA LEU A 300 -11.00 -11.16 -23.45
C LEU A 300 -10.43 -10.38 -24.64
N ARG A 301 -9.20 -10.72 -25.05
CA ARG A 301 -8.59 -10.20 -26.27
C ARG A 301 -9.19 -10.89 -27.50
N ILE A 302 -9.39 -10.12 -28.57
CA ILE A 302 -9.85 -10.63 -29.86
C ILE A 302 -8.64 -11.13 -30.65
N ASN A 303 -8.68 -12.38 -31.11
CA ASN A 303 -7.69 -12.92 -32.03
C ASN A 303 -8.05 -12.56 -33.47
N LYS A 304 -7.05 -12.08 -34.22
CA LYS A 304 -7.13 -11.81 -35.66
C LYS A 304 -6.17 -12.78 -36.36
N ASP A 305 -6.67 -13.61 -37.27
CA ASP A 305 -5.79 -14.46 -38.08
C ASP A 305 -5.02 -13.61 -39.11
N ILE A 306 -3.85 -14.11 -39.54
CA ILE A 306 -2.87 -13.44 -40.43
C ILE A 306 -3.46 -13.12 -41.82
N LYS A 307 -4.63 -13.68 -42.17
CA LYS A 307 -5.36 -13.42 -43.42
C LYS A 307 -6.64 -12.59 -43.27
N GLY A 308 -6.89 -11.97 -42.11
CA GLY A 308 -8.10 -11.16 -41.89
C GLY A 308 -9.41 -11.94 -41.91
N THR A 309 -9.34 -13.27 -41.90
CA THR A 309 -10.49 -14.16 -41.71
C THR A 309 -10.57 -14.49 -40.22
N ILE A 310 -11.71 -14.24 -39.57
CA ILE A 310 -11.86 -14.51 -38.13
C ILE A 310 -11.92 -16.04 -37.94
N LEU A 311 -10.80 -16.61 -37.51
CA LEU A 311 -10.67 -17.95 -36.95
C LEU A 311 -10.33 -17.81 -35.46
N TYR A 312 -11.14 -18.43 -34.61
CA TYR A 312 -10.91 -18.50 -33.16
C TYR A 312 -9.85 -19.57 -32.87
N ASP A 313 -8.58 -19.26 -33.15
CA ASP A 313 -7.45 -20.06 -32.68
C ASP A 313 -6.83 -19.40 -31.44
N PHE A 314 -6.69 -20.16 -30.36
CA PHE A 314 -6.17 -19.70 -29.07
C PHE A 314 -4.65 -19.83 -29.02
N PHE A 315 -3.97 -18.70 -28.80
CA PHE A 315 -2.57 -18.67 -28.34
C PHE A 315 -2.47 -17.78 -27.10
N LEU A 316 -1.94 -18.34 -26.01
CA LEU A 316 -1.52 -17.60 -24.82
C LEU A 316 -0.28 -16.77 -25.18
N TYR A 317 -0.45 -15.45 -25.28
CA TYR A 317 0.68 -14.52 -25.26
C TYR A 317 0.68 -13.76 -23.94
N ASN A 318 1.57 -14.19 -23.05
CA ASN A 318 1.86 -13.48 -21.82
C ASN A 318 2.58 -12.18 -22.19
N ILE A 319 1.87 -11.05 -22.20
CA ILE A 319 2.34 -9.75 -22.75
C ILE A 319 3.65 -9.25 -22.10
N PHE A 320 4.12 -9.85 -20.99
CA PHE A 320 5.33 -9.40 -20.31
C PHE A 320 6.46 -10.44 -20.09
N ASN A 321 6.31 -11.73 -20.44
CA ASN A 321 7.31 -12.75 -20.02
C ASN A 321 7.86 -13.75 -21.07
N ASN A 322 7.62 -13.57 -22.37
CA ASN A 322 8.40 -14.23 -23.46
C ASN A 322 8.70 -15.75 -23.29
N LYS A 323 7.70 -16.60 -23.04
CA LYS A 323 7.84 -18.07 -23.20
C LYS A 323 6.60 -18.70 -23.81
N LEU A 324 6.82 -19.52 -24.85
CA LEU A 324 5.85 -20.32 -25.60
C LEU A 324 5.77 -21.74 -25.05
N ILE A 325 4.57 -22.26 -24.82
CA ILE A 325 4.31 -23.70 -24.70
C ILE A 325 3.07 -24.04 -25.55
N ASN A 326 3.21 -25.01 -26.45
CA ASN A 326 2.25 -25.38 -27.52
C ASN A 326 1.25 -26.46 -27.08
N PHE A 327 -0.01 -26.37 -27.51
CA PHE A 327 -0.88 -27.53 -27.77
C PHE A 327 -1.98 -27.19 -28.81
N ASN A 328 -2.28 -28.12 -29.73
CA ASN A 328 -3.23 -27.98 -30.85
C ASN A 328 -4.49 -28.84 -30.63
N ILE A 329 -5.71 -28.31 -30.83
CA ILE A 329 -6.90 -29.09 -31.21
C ILE A 329 -7.82 -28.25 -32.12
N LEU A 330 -8.27 -28.88 -33.22
CA LEU A 330 -9.06 -28.31 -34.33
C LEU A 330 -10.56 -28.64 -34.19
N PHE A 331 -11.48 -27.70 -34.40
CA PHE A 331 -12.89 -28.04 -34.72
C PHE A 331 -13.52 -27.14 -35.78
N ARG A 332 -14.21 -27.78 -36.74
CA ARG A 332 -14.87 -27.20 -37.92
C ARG A 332 -16.29 -26.68 -37.58
N LYS A 333 -16.65 -25.58 -38.24
CA LYS A 333 -17.96 -24.91 -38.27
C LYS A 333 -19.16 -25.86 -38.40
N LEU A 334 -20.25 -25.53 -37.70
CA LEU A 334 -21.60 -25.82 -38.15
C LEU A 334 -22.31 -24.48 -38.46
N VAL A 335 -22.65 -24.37 -39.74
CA VAL A 335 -23.50 -23.43 -40.52
C VAL A 335 -23.93 -22.13 -39.85
#